data_AF-A0A943SRL4-F1
#
_entry.id   AF-A0A943SRL4-F1
#
_cell.length_a   1.000
_cell.length_b   1.000
_cell.length_c   1.000
_cell.angle_alpha   90.00
_cell.angle_beta   90.00
_cell.angle_gamma   90.00
#
_symmetry.space_group_name_H-M   'P 1'
#
loop_
_entity.id
_entity.type
_entity.pdbx_description
1 polymer ?
#
loop_
_entity_poly.entity_id
_entity_poly.type
_entity_poly.pdbx_seq_one_letter_code
_entity_poly.pdbx_strand_id
1 'polypeptide(L)'
;MCKNCECNNNGRIEVEIGNGCKIVCVNNEEPFDKDLNIFVVDSNDNFVQDLASIGLEFKIDDDFKINYLNDTFSVKVFADSNNEDFNVEMIIPKIEVEKEKISVAEVLSLENIEIEENTHGVLEYGKVNISCFEDDINDDVEFNLAGFYDVPNVNADYDGSYTDYTVYKNGEVVLECVSDSKVDEFVRNLIEKYK
;
A
#
# COMPACT_ATOMS: atom_id res chain seq x y z
N MET A 1 -13.52 -6.44 6.82
CA MET A 1 -14.50 -6.16 5.75
C MET A 1 -15.91 -6.21 6.33
N CYS A 2 -16.64 -5.10 6.28
CA CYS A 2 -18.05 -5.05 6.68
C CYS A 2 -18.86 -5.92 5.70
N LYS A 3 -19.64 -6.89 6.20
CA LYS A 3 -20.33 -7.89 5.36
C LYS A 3 -21.51 -7.34 4.53
N ASN A 4 -21.83 -6.06 4.67
CA ASN A 4 -23.07 -5.45 4.14
C ASN A 4 -22.82 -4.28 3.18
N CYS A 5 -21.64 -4.18 2.57
CA CYS A 5 -21.34 -3.16 1.58
C CYS A 5 -21.30 -3.81 0.19
N GLU A 6 -22.31 -3.54 -0.64
CA GLU A 6 -22.26 -3.88 -2.08
C GLU A 6 -21.89 -2.59 -2.85
N CYS A 7 -20.76 -2.64 -3.55
CA CYS A 7 -20.42 -1.61 -4.53
C CYS A 7 -21.05 -2.03 -5.86
N ASN A 8 -22.03 -1.28 -6.35
CA ASN A 8 -22.59 -1.53 -7.68
C ASN A 8 -21.73 -0.82 -8.75
N ASN A 9 -21.84 -1.28 -10.00
CA ASN A 9 -21.02 -0.81 -11.14
C ASN A 9 -21.19 0.69 -11.49
N ASN A 10 -22.00 1.45 -10.74
CA ASN A 10 -22.24 2.87 -10.95
C ASN A 10 -21.51 3.77 -9.93
N GLY A 11 -20.60 3.22 -9.12
CA GLY A 11 -19.88 4.02 -8.11
C GLY A 11 -20.76 4.44 -6.92
N ARG A 12 -21.84 3.68 -6.67
CA ARG A 12 -22.76 3.86 -5.55
C ARG A 12 -22.49 2.77 -4.50
N ILE A 13 -22.33 3.18 -3.25
CA ILE A 13 -22.19 2.28 -2.10
C ILE A 13 -23.49 2.34 -1.30
N GLU A 14 -24.08 1.18 -1.01
CA GLU A 14 -25.32 1.07 -0.25
C GLU A 14 -25.11 0.27 1.03
N VAL A 15 -25.74 0.71 2.11
CA VAL A 15 -25.79 -0.01 3.38
C VAL A 15 -27.25 -0.07 3.84
N GLU A 16 -27.80 -1.27 3.95
CA GLU A 16 -29.13 -1.47 4.52
C GLU A 16 -29.18 -1.04 5.99
N ILE A 17 -30.25 -0.32 6.34
CA ILE A 17 -30.57 0.04 7.72
C ILE A 17 -31.96 -0.52 8.08
N GLY A 18 -32.36 -0.40 9.35
CA GLY A 18 -33.66 -0.89 9.81
C GLY A 18 -34.84 -0.31 9.01
N ASN A 19 -35.98 -1.01 9.03
CA ASN A 19 -37.24 -0.63 8.37
C ASN A 19 -37.21 -0.63 6.83
N GLY A 20 -36.22 -1.26 6.20
CA GLY A 20 -36.13 -1.38 4.74
C GLY A 20 -35.57 -0.14 4.04
N CYS A 21 -35.03 0.82 4.79
CA CYS A 21 -34.29 1.95 4.23
C CYS A 21 -32.83 1.59 3.97
N LYS A 22 -32.13 2.44 3.22
CA LYS A 22 -30.69 2.32 2.96
C LYS A 22 -29.99 3.65 3.15
N ILE A 23 -28.75 3.61 3.62
CA ILE A 23 -27.80 4.71 3.48
C ILE A 23 -27.12 4.54 2.12
N VAL A 24 -27.13 5.59 1.33
CA VAL A 24 -26.56 5.63 -0.01
C VAL A 24 -25.45 6.66 -0.02
N CYS A 25 -24.33 6.25 -0.60
CA CYS A 25 -23.15 7.07 -0.79
C CYS A 25 -22.84 7.10 -2.29
N VAL A 26 -22.78 8.30 -2.87
CA VAL A 26 -22.60 8.50 -4.32
C VAL A 26 -21.74 9.72 -4.59
N ASN A 27 -20.86 9.63 -5.57
CA ASN A 27 -20.08 10.78 -6.03
C ASN A 27 -21.01 11.80 -6.69
N ASN A 28 -20.77 13.08 -6.45
CA ASN A 28 -21.36 14.13 -7.26
C ASN A 28 -20.88 13.99 -8.71
N GLU A 29 -21.80 14.09 -9.65
CA GLU A 29 -21.51 13.99 -11.09
C GLU A 29 -21.15 15.34 -11.70
N GLU A 30 -21.19 16.43 -10.92
CA GLU A 30 -20.85 17.74 -11.44
C GLU A 30 -19.35 17.87 -11.75
N PRO A 31 -18.96 18.51 -12.88
CA PRO A 31 -17.57 18.48 -13.38
C PRO A 31 -16.52 19.05 -12.42
N PHE A 32 -16.95 19.89 -11.47
CA PHE A 32 -16.09 20.61 -10.54
C PHE A 32 -16.32 20.22 -9.08
N ASP A 33 -17.36 19.42 -8.83
CA ASP A 33 -17.72 18.99 -7.50
C ASP A 33 -17.45 17.49 -7.41
N LYS A 34 -16.39 17.14 -6.69
CA LYS A 34 -16.00 15.75 -6.44
C LYS A 34 -16.48 15.28 -5.07
N ASP A 35 -17.47 15.97 -4.50
CA ASP A 35 -17.99 15.64 -3.20
C ASP A 35 -18.69 14.27 -3.24
N LEU A 36 -18.51 13.51 -2.18
CA LEU A 36 -19.21 12.26 -1.93
C LEU A 36 -20.43 12.57 -1.06
N ASN A 37 -21.62 12.45 -1.65
CA ASN A 37 -22.88 12.73 -0.98
C ASN A 37 -23.42 11.47 -0.29
N ILE A 38 -23.87 11.64 0.95
CA ILE A 38 -24.41 10.59 1.80
C ILE A 38 -25.84 10.96 2.20
N PHE A 39 -26.79 10.12 1.84
CA PHE A 39 -28.21 10.33 2.12
C PHE A 39 -28.94 9.02 2.43
N VAL A 40 -30.17 9.12 2.94
CA VAL A 40 -31.07 7.99 3.21
C VAL A 40 -32.08 7.88 2.07
N VAL A 41 -32.32 6.65 1.61
CA VAL A 41 -33.43 6.29 0.72
C VAL A 41 -34.35 5.27 1.38
N ASP A 42 -35.62 5.26 0.97
CA ASP A 42 -36.60 4.26 1.40
C ASP A 42 -36.46 2.92 0.63
N SER A 43 -37.35 1.97 0.90
CA SER A 43 -37.34 0.65 0.25
C SER A 43 -37.63 0.67 -1.25
N ASN A 44 -38.05 1.81 -1.81
CA ASN A 44 -38.33 2.02 -3.22
C ASN A 44 -37.28 2.94 -3.87
N ASP A 45 -36.13 3.16 -3.22
CA ASP A 45 -35.08 4.09 -3.64
C ASP A 45 -35.54 5.57 -3.72
N ASN A 46 -36.62 5.94 -3.04
CA ASN A 46 -36.98 7.36 -2.94
C ASN A 46 -36.09 8.04 -1.90
N PHE A 47 -35.62 9.23 -2.23
CA PHE A 47 -34.88 10.08 -1.30
C PHE A 47 -35.72 10.41 -0.06
N VAL A 48 -35.11 10.28 1.13
CA VAL A 48 -35.73 10.58 2.43
C VAL A 48 -35.06 11.78 3.09
N GLN A 49 -33.73 11.77 3.19
CA GLN A 49 -33.00 12.77 3.97
C GLN A 49 -31.52 12.83 3.57
N ASP A 50 -30.93 14.03 3.52
CA ASP A 50 -29.49 14.24 3.45
C ASP A 50 -28.83 14.01 4.81
N LEU A 51 -27.68 13.31 4.82
CA LEU A 51 -26.91 13.07 6.05
C LEU A 51 -25.62 13.85 6.05
N ALA A 52 -24.83 13.74 4.99
CA ALA A 52 -23.53 14.41 4.90
C ALA A 52 -23.04 14.57 3.47
N SER A 53 -22.08 15.47 3.28
CA SER A 53 -21.23 15.56 2.10
C SER A 53 -19.77 15.54 2.53
N ILE A 54 -18.94 14.80 1.80
CA ILE A 54 -17.49 14.73 2.02
C ILE A 54 -16.80 15.28 0.77
N GLY A 55 -16.16 16.45 0.90
CA GLY A 55 -15.49 17.11 -0.22
C GLY A 55 -13.98 17.11 -0.09
N LEU A 56 -13.28 16.88 -1.20
CA LEU A 56 -11.83 17.10 -1.27
C LEU A 56 -11.55 18.61 -1.24
N GLU A 57 -10.63 19.03 -0.40
CA GLU A 57 -10.19 20.42 -0.44
C GLU A 57 -9.40 20.69 -1.72
N PHE A 58 -9.52 21.92 -2.24
CA PHE A 58 -8.74 22.33 -3.40
C PHE A 58 -8.25 23.77 -3.24
N LYS A 59 -7.18 24.07 -3.97
CA LYS A 59 -6.66 25.43 -4.14
C LYS A 59 -6.67 25.79 -5.61
N ILE A 60 -6.99 27.05 -5.88
CA ILE A 60 -6.87 27.62 -7.22
C ILE A 60 -5.52 28.35 -7.26
N ASP A 61 -4.65 27.99 -8.21
CA ASP A 61 -3.37 28.67 -8.40
C ASP A 61 -3.51 29.98 -9.20
N ASP A 62 -2.40 30.70 -9.35
CA ASP A 62 -2.35 31.98 -10.09
C ASP A 62 -2.75 31.82 -11.58
N ASP A 63 -2.72 30.59 -12.11
CA ASP A 63 -3.12 30.23 -13.48
C ASP A 63 -4.59 29.75 -13.56
N PHE A 64 -5.37 29.87 -12.47
CA PHE A 64 -6.74 29.37 -12.34
C PHE A 64 -6.90 27.85 -12.45
N LYS A 65 -5.84 27.07 -12.19
CA LYS A 65 -5.96 25.61 -12.13
C LYS A 65 -6.37 25.15 -10.75
N ILE A 66 -7.28 24.19 -10.72
CA ILE A 66 -7.76 23.54 -9.51
C ILE A 66 -6.75 22.44 -9.14
N ASN A 67 -6.10 22.61 -7.99
CA ASN A 67 -5.20 21.64 -7.38
C ASN A 67 -5.90 21.03 -6.15
N TYR A 68 -6.32 19.77 -6.26
CA TYR A 68 -6.91 19.04 -5.14
C TYR A 68 -5.84 18.66 -4.13
N LEU A 69 -6.13 18.83 -2.84
CA LEU A 69 -5.27 18.42 -1.74
C LEU A 69 -5.60 16.96 -1.41
N ASN A 70 -4.68 16.04 -1.71
CA ASN A 70 -4.91 14.61 -1.54
C ASN A 70 -4.93 14.15 -0.08
N ASP A 71 -4.55 15.03 0.85
CA ASP A 71 -4.37 14.74 2.27
C ASP A 71 -5.38 15.46 3.17
N THR A 72 -6.27 16.28 2.61
CA THR A 72 -7.32 16.97 3.38
C THR A 72 -8.70 16.81 2.74
N PHE A 73 -9.70 16.63 3.58
CA PHE A 73 -11.10 16.56 3.19
C PHE A 73 -11.97 17.29 4.21
N SER A 74 -13.07 17.83 3.73
CA SER A 74 -14.09 18.49 4.54
C SER A 74 -15.32 17.58 4.65
N VAL A 75 -15.96 17.59 5.82
CA VAL A 75 -17.23 16.87 6.04
C VAL A 75 -18.28 17.88 6.46
N LYS A 76 -19.36 17.97 5.70
CA LYS A 76 -20.57 18.73 6.04
C LYS A 76 -21.63 17.75 6.50
N VAL A 77 -22.21 17.93 7.67
CA VAL A 77 -23.27 17.06 8.20
C VAL A 77 -24.57 17.84 8.24
N PHE A 78 -25.62 17.28 7.65
CA PHE A 78 -26.93 17.91 7.58
C PHE A 78 -27.81 17.41 8.72
N ALA A 79 -28.40 18.33 9.47
CA ALA A 79 -29.43 18.05 10.47
C ALA A 79 -30.79 18.55 9.96
N ASP A 80 -31.89 18.01 10.50
CA ASP A 80 -33.24 18.43 10.14
C ASP A 80 -33.42 19.94 10.36
N SER A 81 -34.13 20.59 9.43
CA SER A 81 -34.51 22.00 9.29
C SER A 81 -34.97 22.76 10.55
N ASN A 82 -35.23 22.05 11.66
CA ASN A 82 -35.61 22.63 12.96
C ASN A 82 -34.48 22.64 14.00
N ASN A 83 -33.30 22.11 13.68
CA ASN A 83 -32.11 22.18 14.51
C ASN A 83 -30.97 22.72 13.66
N GLU A 84 -30.46 23.87 14.10
CA GLU A 84 -29.32 24.62 13.58
C GLU A 84 -28.37 23.79 12.73
N ASP A 85 -28.11 24.25 11.49
CA ASP A 85 -27.03 23.76 10.64
C ASP A 85 -25.76 23.66 11.50
N PHE A 86 -25.42 22.43 11.90
CA PHE A 86 -24.14 22.14 12.52
C PHE A 86 -23.10 22.17 11.39
N ASN A 87 -22.72 23.38 10.96
CA ASN A 87 -21.47 23.62 10.26
C ASN A 87 -20.32 23.43 11.27
N VAL A 88 -20.17 22.20 11.76
CA VAL A 88 -18.95 21.78 12.42
C VAL A 88 -17.99 21.49 11.29
N GLU A 89 -17.13 22.46 10.96
CA GLU A 89 -15.88 22.16 10.28
C GLU A 89 -15.08 21.23 11.19
N MET A 90 -15.31 19.93 11.05
CA MET A 90 -14.48 18.93 11.67
C MET A 90 -13.26 18.80 10.79
N ILE A 91 -12.20 19.53 11.14
CA ILE A 91 -10.86 19.22 10.64
C ILE A 91 -10.52 17.86 11.25
N ILE A 92 -10.77 16.78 10.51
CA ILE A 92 -10.24 15.48 10.89
C ILE A 92 -8.73 15.64 10.76
N PRO A 93 -7.99 15.62 11.89
CA PRO A 93 -6.54 15.78 11.83
C PRO A 93 -6.03 14.69 10.88
N LYS A 94 -5.08 15.08 10.01
CA LYS A 94 -4.34 14.18 9.12
C LYS A 94 -4.19 12.83 9.82
N ILE A 95 -4.97 11.84 9.37
CA ILE A 95 -4.69 10.47 9.75
C ILE A 95 -3.40 10.21 9.00
N GLU A 96 -2.27 10.34 9.69
CA GLU A 96 -1.06 9.70 9.23
C GLU A 96 -1.38 8.22 9.27
N VAL A 97 -1.91 7.74 8.14
CA VAL A 97 -1.85 6.34 7.80
C VAL A 97 -0.34 6.10 7.80
N GLU A 98 0.19 5.60 8.92
CA GLU A 98 1.47 4.95 8.90
C GLU A 98 1.33 3.92 7.79
N LYS A 99 1.91 4.23 6.61
CA LYS A 99 2.09 3.23 5.57
C LYS A 99 2.80 2.11 6.30
N GLU A 100 2.11 0.98 6.52
CA GLU A 100 2.74 -0.18 7.14
C GLU A 100 4.03 -0.40 6.35
N LYS A 101 5.17 -0.24 7.03
CA LYS A 101 6.47 -0.46 6.41
C LYS A 101 6.48 -1.93 6.00
N ILE A 102 6.41 -2.18 4.71
CA ILE A 102 6.57 -3.52 4.18
C ILE A 102 8.04 -3.90 4.32
N SER A 103 8.30 -5.01 4.99
CA SER A 103 9.66 -5.52 5.18
C SER A 103 10.24 -6.05 3.86
N VAL A 104 11.56 -6.13 3.79
CA VAL A 104 12.27 -6.74 2.65
C VAL A 104 11.82 -8.18 2.43
N ALA A 105 11.67 -8.94 3.51
CA ALA A 105 11.23 -10.33 3.47
C ALA A 105 9.82 -10.46 2.88
N GLU A 106 8.90 -9.55 3.22
CA GLU A 106 7.56 -9.51 2.64
C GLU A 106 7.60 -9.18 1.15
N VAL A 107 8.38 -8.19 0.71
CA VAL A 107 8.52 -7.84 -0.71
C VAL A 107 9.06 -9.04 -1.50
N LEU A 108 10.12 -9.69 -1.00
CA LEU A 108 10.72 -10.85 -1.66
C LEU A 108 9.76 -12.04 -1.69
N SER A 109 8.98 -12.25 -0.63
CA SER A 109 7.95 -13.29 -0.59
C SER A 109 6.79 -13.01 -1.55
N LEU A 110 6.33 -11.76 -1.66
CA LEU A 110 5.24 -11.37 -2.57
C LEU A 110 5.65 -11.52 -4.04
N GLU A 111 6.90 -11.20 -4.35
CA GLU A 111 7.45 -11.29 -5.70
C GLU A 111 8.03 -12.66 -6.02
N ASN A 112 7.96 -13.60 -5.07
CA ASN A 112 8.45 -14.97 -5.16
C ASN A 112 9.92 -15.02 -5.62
N ILE A 113 10.75 -14.27 -4.90
CA ILE A 113 12.18 -14.14 -5.13
C ILE A 113 12.95 -15.13 -4.24
N GLU A 114 13.87 -15.87 -4.86
CA GLU A 114 14.89 -16.65 -4.15
C GLU A 114 16.28 -16.12 -4.53
N ILE A 115 17.21 -16.08 -3.57
CA ILE A 115 18.60 -15.67 -3.79
C ILE A 115 19.49 -16.81 -3.32
N GLU A 116 20.30 -17.34 -4.23
CA GLU A 116 21.29 -18.37 -3.94
C GLU A 116 22.69 -17.74 -4.01
N GLU A 117 23.52 -18.08 -3.03
CA GLU A 117 24.93 -17.72 -3.03
C GLU A 117 25.74 -18.87 -3.62
N ASN A 118 26.59 -18.57 -4.60
CA ASN A 118 27.54 -19.51 -5.15
C ASN A 118 28.95 -19.10 -4.72
N THR A 119 29.53 -19.88 -3.81
CA THR A 119 30.93 -19.73 -3.42
C THR A 119 31.80 -20.55 -4.36
N HIS A 120 32.72 -19.91 -5.07
CA HIS A 120 33.70 -20.58 -5.92
C HIS A 120 34.99 -20.79 -5.13
N GLY A 121 35.63 -21.95 -5.28
CA GLY A 121 36.86 -22.31 -4.55
C GLY A 121 36.62 -22.95 -3.18
N VAL A 122 35.43 -22.81 -2.61
CA VAL A 122 34.99 -23.50 -1.38
C VAL A 122 33.74 -24.32 -1.71
N LEU A 123 33.64 -25.56 -1.23
CA LEU A 123 32.42 -26.36 -1.32
C LEU A 123 31.43 -25.90 -0.23
N GLU A 124 30.88 -24.71 -0.38
CA GLU A 124 29.79 -24.16 0.44
C GLU A 124 28.63 -23.80 -0.50
N TYR A 125 27.51 -24.51 -0.37
CA TYR A 125 26.26 -24.21 -1.07
C TYR A 125 25.17 -24.07 -0.02
N GLY A 126 24.47 -22.94 -0.01
CA GLY A 126 23.38 -22.67 0.92
C GLY A 126 22.41 -21.66 0.36
N LYS A 127 21.13 -21.81 0.70
CA LYS A 127 20.13 -20.77 0.46
C LYS A 127 20.36 -19.64 1.47
N VAL A 128 20.30 -18.40 1.01
CA VAL A 128 20.38 -17.23 1.90
C VAL A 128 19.10 -17.21 2.75
N ASN A 129 19.25 -17.16 4.07
CA ASN A 129 18.10 -17.03 4.95
C ASN A 129 17.67 -15.56 5.07
N ILE A 130 16.61 -15.22 4.34
CA ILE A 130 16.09 -13.86 4.20
C ILE A 130 15.27 -13.42 5.43
N SER A 131 14.88 -14.33 6.33
CA SER A 131 14.06 -13.98 7.50
C SER A 131 14.77 -13.09 8.53
N CYS A 132 16.07 -12.84 8.35
CA CYS A 132 16.93 -12.13 9.30
C CYS A 132 17.23 -10.68 8.88
N PHE A 133 16.75 -10.23 7.72
CA PHE A 133 16.85 -8.81 7.36
C PHE A 133 15.93 -8.02 8.29
N GLU A 134 16.51 -7.29 9.25
CA GLU A 134 15.77 -6.41 10.15
C GLU A 134 14.97 -5.37 9.34
N ASP A 135 13.79 -5.00 9.87
CA ASP A 135 12.71 -4.26 9.20
C ASP A 135 13.07 -2.88 8.62
N ASP A 136 14.30 -2.42 8.79
CA ASP A 136 14.75 -1.09 8.39
C ASP A 136 15.94 -1.17 7.40
N ILE A 137 15.64 -1.28 6.09
CA ILE A 137 16.51 -0.62 5.11
C ILE A 137 16.21 0.87 5.20
N ASN A 138 16.77 1.52 6.22
CA ASN A 138 17.06 2.94 6.09
C ASN A 138 18.18 3.08 5.04
N ASP A 139 18.23 4.21 4.33
CA ASP A 139 19.18 4.44 3.22
C ASP A 139 20.66 4.19 3.61
N ASP A 140 20.96 4.11 4.91
CA ASP A 140 22.29 3.91 5.50
C ASP A 140 22.57 2.48 6.05
N VAL A 141 21.64 1.52 5.96
CA VAL A 141 21.88 0.14 6.43
C VAL A 141 22.46 -0.69 5.28
N GLU A 142 23.71 -1.15 5.45
CA GLU A 142 24.40 -2.05 4.52
C GLU A 142 23.65 -3.38 4.45
N PHE A 143 23.15 -3.73 3.26
CA PHE A 143 22.56 -5.03 2.96
C PHE A 143 23.66 -6.09 3.06
N ASN A 144 23.80 -6.71 4.22
CA ASN A 144 24.83 -7.72 4.45
C ASN A 144 24.25 -9.11 4.15
N LEU A 145 24.58 -9.63 2.96
CA LEU A 145 24.23 -10.99 2.55
C LEU A 145 25.02 -12.07 3.31
N ALA A 146 26.07 -11.69 4.06
CA ALA A 146 26.84 -12.63 4.87
C ALA A 146 26.09 -12.97 6.16
N GLY A 147 25.19 -13.95 6.12
CA GLY A 147 24.42 -14.33 7.31
C GLY A 147 23.63 -15.63 7.21
N PHE A 148 24.21 -16.69 7.79
CA PHE A 148 23.58 -17.97 8.17
C PHE A 148 23.00 -18.82 7.03
N TYR A 149 23.89 -19.56 6.40
CA TYR A 149 23.57 -20.67 5.51
C TYR A 149 23.01 -21.89 6.26
N ASP A 150 22.11 -22.62 5.64
CA ASP A 150 21.79 -24.01 6.01
C ASP A 150 22.72 -24.95 5.20
N VAL A 151 24.01 -25.06 5.59
CA VAL A 151 25.02 -25.83 4.85
C VAL A 151 25.06 -27.30 5.30
N PRO A 152 24.84 -28.28 4.41
CA PRO A 152 24.98 -29.70 4.74
C PRO A 152 26.42 -30.23 4.70
N ASN A 153 27.41 -29.53 4.14
CA ASN A 153 28.82 -29.96 4.07
C ASN A 153 29.79 -28.78 3.92
N VAL A 154 30.95 -28.84 4.58
CA VAL A 154 32.03 -27.84 4.45
C VAL A 154 33.33 -28.55 4.10
N ASN A 155 33.98 -28.13 3.01
CA ASN A 155 35.36 -28.50 2.69
C ASN A 155 36.05 -27.25 2.11
N ALA A 156 36.97 -26.66 2.87
CA ALA A 156 37.46 -25.30 2.60
C ALA A 156 38.91 -25.28 2.12
N ASP A 157 39.11 -24.68 0.95
CA ASP A 157 40.40 -24.19 0.46
C ASP A 157 40.20 -22.74 0.03
N TYR A 158 40.62 -21.79 0.87
CA TYR A 158 40.23 -20.36 0.79
C TYR A 158 41.11 -19.52 -0.15
N ASP A 159 42.10 -20.11 -0.83
CA ASP A 159 42.98 -19.35 -1.72
C ASP A 159 42.30 -19.13 -3.08
N GLY A 160 41.87 -17.88 -3.34
CA GLY A 160 41.22 -17.49 -4.59
C GLY A 160 39.70 -17.66 -4.63
N SER A 161 39.04 -17.84 -3.48
CA SER A 161 37.58 -17.93 -3.43
C SER A 161 36.92 -16.60 -3.78
N TYR A 162 35.92 -16.63 -4.66
CA TYR A 162 35.03 -15.50 -4.92
C TYR A 162 33.57 -15.96 -4.77
N THR A 163 32.73 -15.06 -4.28
CA THR A 163 31.31 -15.30 -4.09
C THR A 163 30.54 -14.53 -5.15
N ASP A 164 29.64 -15.22 -5.84
CA ASP A 164 28.62 -14.59 -6.67
C ASP A 164 27.23 -15.07 -6.24
N TYR A 165 26.20 -14.46 -6.82
CA TYR A 165 24.82 -14.75 -6.47
C TYR A 165 23.99 -15.02 -7.72
N THR A 166 22.99 -15.89 -7.58
CA THR A 166 21.93 -16.12 -8.56
C THR A 166 20.60 -15.72 -7.94
N VAL A 167 19.85 -14.86 -8.63
CA VAL A 167 18.52 -14.43 -8.22
C VAL A 167 17.49 -15.12 -9.11
N TYR A 168 16.51 -15.74 -8.46
CA TYR A 168 15.39 -16.40 -9.10
C TYR A 168 14.11 -15.62 -8.85
N LYS A 169 13.23 -15.54 -9.86
CA LYS A 169 11.87 -15.05 -9.72
C LYS A 169 10.92 -16.10 -10.25
N ASN A 170 10.00 -16.59 -9.43
CA ASN A 170 9.10 -17.69 -9.79
C ASN A 170 9.85 -18.95 -10.28
N GLY A 171 11.03 -19.22 -9.71
CA GLY A 171 11.88 -20.36 -10.09
C GLY A 171 12.67 -20.17 -11.40
N GLU A 172 12.56 -19.01 -12.06
CA GLU A 172 13.35 -18.67 -13.24
C GLU A 172 14.51 -17.75 -12.88
N VAL A 173 15.69 -17.98 -13.46
CA VAL A 173 16.88 -17.14 -13.25
C VAL A 173 16.64 -15.75 -13.86
N VAL A 174 16.73 -14.71 -13.03
CA VAL A 174 16.64 -13.31 -13.46
C VAL A 174 17.97 -12.55 -13.37
N LEU A 175 18.87 -12.98 -12.48
CA LEU A 175 20.27 -12.54 -12.41
C LEU A 175 21.13 -13.76 -12.11
N GLU A 176 22.30 -13.86 -12.73
CA GLU A 176 23.22 -15.00 -12.58
C GLU A 176 24.66 -14.49 -12.50
N CYS A 177 25.46 -15.13 -11.63
CA CYS A 177 26.86 -14.77 -11.40
C CYS A 177 27.07 -13.27 -11.11
N VAL A 178 26.16 -12.66 -10.34
CA VAL A 178 26.21 -11.23 -10.02
C VAL A 178 26.89 -10.99 -8.66
N SER A 179 27.48 -9.81 -8.50
CA SER A 179 28.02 -9.37 -7.20
C SER A 179 26.91 -9.08 -6.19
N ASP A 180 27.28 -9.09 -4.91
CA ASP A 180 26.45 -8.63 -3.78
C ASP A 180 25.77 -7.26 -4.04
N SER A 181 26.54 -6.30 -4.53
CA SER A 181 26.10 -4.95 -4.89
C SER A 181 25.03 -4.94 -5.98
N LYS A 182 25.04 -5.91 -6.91
CA LYS A 182 24.01 -6.04 -7.95
C LYS A 182 22.73 -6.68 -7.41
N VAL A 183 22.86 -7.57 -6.43
CA VAL A 183 21.71 -8.11 -5.69
C VAL A 183 21.07 -7.01 -4.84
N ASP A 184 21.86 -6.19 -4.13
CA ASP A 184 21.35 -5.05 -3.35
C ASP A 184 20.60 -4.05 -4.25
N GLU A 185 21.19 -3.67 -5.39
CA GLU A 185 20.52 -2.80 -6.37
C GLU A 185 19.18 -3.40 -6.85
N PHE A 186 19.14 -4.71 -7.12
CA PHE A 186 17.92 -5.40 -7.50
C PHE A 186 16.84 -5.36 -6.41
N VAL A 187 17.21 -5.68 -5.16
CA VAL A 187 16.29 -5.70 -4.00
C VAL A 187 15.77 -4.30 -3.71
N ARG A 188 16.62 -3.27 -3.73
CA ARG A 188 16.19 -1.87 -3.55
C ARG A 188 15.20 -1.42 -4.61
N ASN A 189 15.48 -1.71 -5.89
CA ASN A 189 14.58 -1.40 -6.99
C ASN A 189 13.23 -2.14 -6.87
N LEU A 190 13.22 -3.32 -6.25
CA LEU A 190 12.00 -4.07 -5.99
C LEU A 190 11.19 -3.42 -4.86
N ILE A 191 11.82 -3.07 -3.75
CA ILE A 191 11.19 -2.40 -2.60
C ILE A 191 10.60 -1.06 -3.01
N GLU A 192 11.28 -0.29 -3.86
CA GLU A 192 10.82 1.02 -4.31
C GLU A 192 9.48 0.96 -5.06
N LYS A 193 9.11 -0.19 -5.66
CA LYS A 193 7.80 -0.40 -6.29
C LYS A 193 6.64 -0.48 -5.29
N TYR A 194 6.95 -0.79 -4.03
CA TYR A 194 5.97 -1.01 -2.96
C TYR A 194 5.89 0.17 -1.97
N LYS A 195 6.70 1.22 -2.16
CA LYS A 195 6.62 2.48 -1.41
C LYS A 195 5.61 3.46 -2.04
#